data_AF-D6M357-F1
#
_entry.id   AF-D6M357-F1
#
_cell.length_a   1.000
_cell.length_b   1.000
_cell.length_c   1.000
_cell.angle_alpha   90.00
_cell.angle_beta   90.00
_cell.angle_gamma   90.00
#
_symmetry.space_group_name_H-M   'P 1'
#
loop_
_entity.id
_entity.type
_entity.pdbx_description
1 polymer ?
#
loop_
_entity_poly.entity_id
_entity_poly.type
_entity_poly.pdbx_seq_one_letter_code
_entity_poly.pdbx_strand_id
1 'polypeptide(L)'
;MVTPGALATLLESAWEVGAQSDRVGMRLSGPELERVPDAGELPSEGTVAGALQVPPSGRAVLFLADHPVTGGYPVIAVVTRADVDRAAQARAGQRLRFATTVGPAHDAHRPRTP
;
A
#
# COMPACT_ATOMS: atom_id res chain seq x y z
N MET A 1 -2.02 12.42 8.05
CA MET A 1 -3.21 11.55 8.15
C MET A 1 -4.02 11.57 6.84
N VAL A 2 -4.93 10.62 6.63
CA VAL A 2 -5.86 10.54 5.47
C VAL A 2 -7.30 10.78 5.91
N THR A 3 -8.16 11.28 5.01
CA THR A 3 -9.56 11.56 5.35
C THR A 3 -10.35 10.26 5.58
N PRO A 4 -11.48 10.29 6.32
CA PRO A 4 -12.32 9.11 6.53
C PRO A 4 -12.81 8.46 5.22
N GLY A 5 -13.03 9.26 4.18
CA GLY A 5 -13.45 8.78 2.85
C GLY A 5 -12.36 8.06 2.08
N ALA A 6 -11.07 8.29 2.39
CA ALA A 6 -9.96 7.70 1.67
C ALA A 6 -9.95 6.16 1.73
N LEU A 7 -10.41 5.57 2.83
CA LEU A 7 -10.51 4.11 2.94
C LEU A 7 -11.58 3.53 2.01
N ALA A 8 -12.73 4.20 1.87
CA ALA A 8 -13.76 3.79 0.92
C ALA A 8 -13.23 3.90 -0.52
N THR A 9 -12.57 5.02 -0.85
CA THR A 9 -11.92 5.20 -2.16
C THR A 9 -10.90 4.10 -2.44
N LEU A 10 -10.09 3.71 -1.46
CA LEU A 10 -9.12 2.62 -1.58
C LEU A 10 -9.77 1.29 -2.01
N LEU A 11 -10.88 0.93 -1.36
CA LEU A 11 -11.56 -0.36 -1.52
C LEU A 11 -12.47 -0.43 -2.75
N GLU A 12 -13.09 0.68 -3.14
CA GLU A 12 -14.06 0.72 -4.24
C GLU A 12 -13.42 0.94 -5.61
N SER A 13 -12.18 1.44 -5.64
CA SER A 13 -11.49 1.84 -6.87
C SER A 13 -10.64 0.72 -7.47
N ALA A 14 -10.41 0.81 -8.78
CA ALA A 14 -9.35 0.07 -9.46
C ALA A 14 -8.06 0.89 -9.47
N TRP A 15 -6.93 0.23 -9.25
CA TRP A 15 -5.60 0.82 -9.19
C TRP A 15 -4.73 0.21 -10.27
N GLU A 16 -4.03 1.02 -11.02
CA GLU A 16 -3.08 0.60 -12.05
C GLU A 16 -1.65 0.66 -11.52
N VAL A 17 -0.87 -0.37 -11.78
CA VAL A 17 0.55 -0.43 -11.42
C VAL A 17 1.34 0.55 -12.30
N GLY A 18 1.98 1.53 -11.69
CA GLY A 18 2.79 2.52 -12.37
C GLY A 18 4.12 1.95 -12.87
N ALA A 19 4.62 2.50 -13.98
CA ALA A 19 5.89 2.10 -14.60
C ALA A 19 7.14 2.34 -13.73
N GLN A 20 7.03 3.23 -12.73
CA GLN A 20 8.10 3.56 -11.79
C GLN A 20 8.10 2.66 -10.54
N SER A 21 7.51 1.47 -10.64
CA SER A 21 7.47 0.47 -9.58
C SER A 21 8.72 -0.42 -9.61
N ASP A 22 9.29 -0.69 -8.44
CA ASP A 22 10.51 -1.50 -8.28
C ASP A 22 10.41 -2.40 -7.03
N ARG A 23 11.53 -2.95 -6.57
CA ARG A 23 11.56 -3.81 -5.38
C ARG A 23 11.37 -3.07 -4.06
N VAL A 24 11.50 -1.74 -4.05
CA VAL A 24 11.28 -0.89 -2.87
C VAL A 24 9.78 -0.61 -2.73
N GLY A 25 9.12 -0.24 -3.82
CA GLY A 25 7.69 0.05 -3.77
C GLY A 25 6.98 -0.01 -5.11
N MET A 26 5.73 -0.50 -5.06
CA MET A 26 4.77 -0.43 -6.15
C MET A 26 4.00 0.88 -6.07
N ARG A 27 4.13 1.72 -7.11
CA ARG A 27 3.42 2.99 -7.22
C ARG A 27 2.09 2.76 -7.91
N LEU A 28 1.01 3.28 -7.35
CA LEU A 28 -0.33 3.04 -7.84
C LEU A 28 -0.94 4.31 -8.44
N SER A 29 -1.44 4.15 -9.67
CA SER A 29 -2.24 5.16 -10.35
C SER A 29 -3.72 4.82 -10.18
N GLY A 30 -4.49 5.72 -9.58
CA GLY A 30 -5.93 5.57 -9.33
C GLY A 30 -6.49 6.88 -8.80
N PRO A 31 -7.70 6.90 -8.24
CA PRO A 31 -8.21 8.10 -7.57
C PRO A 31 -7.24 8.63 -6.51
N GLU A 32 -7.24 9.93 -6.29
CA GLU A 32 -6.40 10.53 -5.26
C GLU A 32 -6.95 10.16 -3.88
N LEU A 33 -6.08 9.66 -2.99
CA LEU A 33 -6.43 9.45 -1.59
C LEU A 33 -6.25 10.76 -0.84
N GLU A 34 -7.37 11.38 -0.50
CA GLU A 34 -7.39 12.68 0.15
C GLU A 34 -6.71 12.62 1.53
N ARG A 35 -5.82 13.58 1.78
CA ARG A 35 -5.17 13.77 3.07
C ARG A 35 -5.95 14.78 3.90
N VAL A 36 -5.92 14.60 5.22
CA VAL A 36 -6.41 15.65 6.13
C VAL A 36 -5.50 16.87 5.96
N PRO A 37 -6.04 18.06 5.61
CA PRO A 37 -5.26 19.29 5.50
C PRO A 37 -4.48 19.57 6.79
N ASP A 38 -3.27 20.12 6.65
CA ASP A 38 -2.40 20.53 7.76
C ASP A 38 -2.02 19.44 8.78
N ALA A 39 -2.33 18.17 8.51
CA ALA A 39 -2.02 17.05 9.39
C ALA A 39 -0.53 16.66 9.43
N GLY A 40 0.35 17.46 8.81
CA GLY A 40 1.80 17.25 8.77
C GLY A 40 2.23 15.92 8.15
N GLU A 41 3.55 15.71 8.14
CA GLU A 41 4.16 14.39 8.00
C GLU A 41 4.18 13.68 9.35
N LEU A 42 4.27 12.35 9.33
CA LEU A 42 4.45 11.61 10.57
C LEU A 42 5.91 11.75 11.02
N PRO A 43 6.18 11.77 12.34
CA PRO A 43 7.52 11.47 12.85
C PRO A 43 8.02 10.18 12.19
N SER A 44 9.32 10.07 11.92
CA SER A 44 9.87 8.86 11.31
C SER A 44 9.53 7.63 12.15
N GLU A 45 8.62 6.81 11.63
CA GLU A 45 8.14 5.58 12.28
C GLU A 45 8.62 4.36 11.49
N GLY A 46 8.76 3.23 12.20
CA GLY A 46 9.11 1.95 11.58
C GLY A 46 8.08 1.54 10.54
N THR A 47 8.53 1.11 9.37
CA THR A 47 7.66 0.61 8.28
C THR A 47 7.85 -0.89 8.08
N VAL A 48 6.84 -1.53 7.50
CA VAL A 48 6.82 -2.95 7.18
C VAL A 48 6.46 -3.16 5.71
N ALA A 49 6.91 -4.29 5.15
CA ALA A 49 6.47 -4.76 3.85
C ALA A 49 4.94 -4.90 3.86
N GLY A 50 4.29 -4.42 2.80
CA GLY A 50 2.85 -4.35 2.70
C GLY A 50 2.23 -3.05 3.20
N ALA A 51 2.98 -2.17 3.86
CA ALA A 51 2.48 -0.85 4.21
C ALA A 51 2.10 -0.05 2.96
N LEU A 52 0.89 0.51 2.95
CA LEU A 52 0.39 1.35 1.88
C LEU A 52 0.48 2.82 2.32
N GLN A 53 1.53 3.51 1.89
CA GLN A 53 1.75 4.91 2.21
C GLN A 53 1.01 5.84 1.26
N VAL A 54 0.58 7.00 1.79
CA VAL A 54 -0.07 8.07 1.04
C VAL A 54 0.80 9.35 1.11
N PRO A 55 1.67 9.58 0.12
CA PRO A 55 2.48 10.80 0.01
C PRO A 55 1.61 12.05 -0.23
N PRO A 56 2.19 13.27 -0.24
CA PRO A 56 1.45 14.51 -0.53
C PRO A 56 0.73 14.53 -1.89
N SER A 57 1.17 13.72 -2.85
CA SER A 57 0.49 13.57 -4.15
C SER A 57 -0.81 12.77 -4.09
N GLY A 58 -1.14 12.17 -2.94
CA GLY A 58 -2.30 11.28 -2.76
C GLY A 58 -2.22 9.96 -3.55
N ARG A 59 -1.11 9.69 -4.25
CA ARG A 59 -0.89 8.44 -5.01
C ARG A 59 -0.24 7.40 -4.12
N ALA A 60 -0.98 6.35 -3.83
CA ALA A 60 -0.55 5.30 -2.91
C ALA A 60 0.73 4.60 -3.39
N VAL A 61 1.60 4.27 -2.44
CA VAL A 61 2.80 3.46 -2.65
C VAL A 61 2.73 2.25 -1.72
N LEU A 62 2.71 1.06 -2.30
CA LEU A 62 2.78 -0.21 -1.57
C LEU A 62 4.25 -0.59 -1.39
N PHE A 63 4.70 -0.69 -0.14
CA PHE A 63 6.05 -1.13 0.17
C PHE A 63 6.27 -2.62 -0.05
N LEU A 64 7.37 -2.95 -0.73
CA LEU A 64 7.74 -4.30 -1.14
C LEU A 64 9.02 -4.76 -0.40
N ALA A 65 9.72 -5.76 -0.93
CA ALA A 65 10.79 -6.47 -0.21
C ALA A 65 11.95 -5.57 0.25
N ASP A 66 12.26 -4.52 -0.50
CA ASP A 66 13.41 -3.63 -0.24
C ASP A 66 12.96 -2.29 0.37
N HIS A 67 11.78 -2.26 1.02
CA HIS A 67 11.23 -1.04 1.63
C HIS A 67 12.18 -0.42 2.67
N PRO A 68 12.16 0.91 2.86
CA PRO A 68 12.96 1.55 3.90
C PRO A 68 12.47 1.12 5.29
N VAL A 69 13.38 1.08 6.26
CA VAL A 69 13.06 0.76 7.67
C VAL A 69 12.21 1.82 8.34
N THR A 70 12.26 3.06 7.84
CA THR A 70 11.48 4.21 8.34
C THR A 70 10.73 4.92 7.22
N GLY A 71 9.61 5.55 7.56
CA GLY A 71 8.81 6.33 6.61
C GLY A 71 8.17 7.54 7.28
N GLY A 72 7.95 8.61 6.51
CA GLY A 72 7.36 9.87 6.99
C GLY A 72 5.93 10.13 6.51
N TYR A 73 5.37 9.21 5.71
CA TYR A 73 4.04 9.38 5.14
C TYR A 73 2.99 8.52 5.86
N PRO A 74 1.74 8.99 5.96
CA PRO A 74 0.66 8.24 6.57
C PRO A 74 0.44 6.90 5.86
N VAL A 75 0.31 5.84 6.65
CA VAL A 75 -0.06 4.51 6.17
C VAL A 75 -1.58 4.35 6.29
N ILE A 76 -2.27 4.08 5.19
CA ILE A 76 -3.74 3.92 5.18
C ILE A 76 -4.18 2.49 5.47
N ALA A 77 -3.35 1.50 5.09
CA ALA A 77 -3.61 0.07 5.27
C ALA A 77 -2.30 -0.72 5.19
N VAL A 78 -2.34 -1.97 5.63
CA VAL A 78 -1.25 -2.94 5.46
C VAL A 78 -1.78 -4.16 4.71
N VAL A 79 -1.14 -4.48 3.58
CA VAL A 79 -1.44 -5.66 2.77
C VAL A 79 -0.88 -6.90 3.45
N THR A 80 -1.63 -8.01 3.41
CA THR A 80 -1.16 -9.29 3.97
C THR A 80 0.12 -9.73 3.27
N ARG A 81 0.98 -10.46 3.97
CA ARG A 81 2.24 -10.94 3.37
C ARG A 81 2.02 -11.77 2.11
N ALA A 82 1.02 -12.65 2.11
CA ALA A 82 0.71 -13.47 0.94
C ALA A 82 0.28 -12.62 -0.26
N ASP A 83 -0.47 -11.55 -0.02
CA ASP A 83 -0.93 -10.66 -1.10
C ASP A 83 0.16 -9.66 -1.54
N VAL A 84 1.15 -9.35 -0.68
CA VAL A 84 2.36 -8.62 -1.09
C VAL A 84 3.15 -9.43 -2.12
N ASP A 85 3.34 -10.73 -1.88
CA ASP A 85 4.04 -11.61 -2.83
C ASP A 85 3.32 -11.67 -4.18
N ARG A 86 1.97 -11.69 -4.15
CA ARG A 86 1.13 -11.66 -5.36
C ARG A 86 1.21 -10.30 -6.07
N ALA A 87 1.15 -9.20 -5.32
CA ALA A 87 1.29 -7.85 -5.84
C ALA A 87 2.66 -7.67 -6.50
N ALA A 88 3.75 -8.18 -5.91
CA ALA A 88 5.09 -8.09 -6.48
C ALA A 88 5.25 -8.74 -7.87
N GLN A 89 4.32 -9.61 -8.29
CA GLN A 89 4.30 -10.19 -9.64
C GLN A 89 3.60 -9.29 -10.68
N ALA A 90 2.89 -8.26 -10.25
CA ALA A 90 2.14 -7.38 -11.13
C ALA A 90 3.08 -6.50 -11.98
N ARG A 91 2.72 -6.34 -13.26
CA ARG A 91 3.47 -5.54 -14.23
C ARG A 91 2.87 -4.15 -14.38
N ALA A 92 3.69 -3.20 -14.82
CA ALA A 92 3.21 -1.87 -15.18
C ALA A 92 2.02 -1.95 -16.15
N GLY A 93 0.99 -1.15 -15.90
CA GLY A 93 -0.27 -1.14 -16.66
C GLY A 93 -1.29 -2.20 -16.24
N GLN A 94 -0.93 -3.17 -15.37
CA GLN A 94 -1.92 -4.09 -14.81
C GLN A 94 -2.76 -3.41 -13.74
N ARG A 95 -4.01 -3.86 -13.60
CA ARG A 95 -4.96 -3.33 -12.62
C ARG A 95 -5.16 -4.30 -11.46
N LEU A 96 -5.30 -3.74 -10.26
CA LEU A 96 -5.62 -4.44 -9.02
C LEU A 96 -6.71 -3.70 -8.24
N ARG A 97 -7.29 -4.40 -7.28
CA ARG A 97 -8.27 -3.87 -6.32
C ARG A 97 -7.90 -4.34 -4.92
N PHE A 98 -8.14 -3.50 -3.93
CA PHE A 98 -7.96 -3.85 -2.53
C PHE A 98 -9.28 -4.35 -1.94
N ALA A 99 -9.19 -5.35 -1.07
CA ALA A 99 -10.31 -5.85 -0.29
C ALA A 99 -9.86 -6.01 1.16
N THR A 100 -10.77 -5.73 2.10
CA THR A 100 -10.52 -6.03 3.51
C THR A 100 -10.65 -7.54 3.72
N THR A 101 -9.84 -8.07 4.62
CA THR A 101 -9.98 -9.45 5.09
C THR A 101 -10.30 -9.41 6.58
N VAL A 102 -11.23 -10.26 7.02
CA VAL A 102 -11.57 -10.44 8.43
C VAL A 102 -10.86 -11.71 8.90
N GLY A 103 -9.83 -11.55 9.72
CA GLY A 103 -8.98 -12.61 10.24
C GLY A 103 -7.67 -12.02 10.78
N PRO A 104 -6.91 -12.73 11.64
CA PRO A 104 -5.63 -12.21 12.08
C PRO A 104 -4.72 -12.02 10.85
N ALA A 105 -4.09 -10.84 10.74
CA ALA A 105 -3.20 -10.49 9.62
C ALA A 105 -2.04 -11.50 9.40
N HIS A 106 -1.82 -12.39 10.37
CA HIS A 106 -0.82 -13.45 10.38
C HIS A 106 -1.25 -14.79 9.73
N ASP A 107 -2.55 -15.06 9.51
CA ASP A 107 -3.03 -16.41 9.15
C ASP A 107 -3.02 -16.77 7.65
N ALA A 108 -2.50 -15.90 6.78
CA ALA A 108 -2.26 -16.28 5.38
C ALA A 108 -0.99 -17.13 5.18
N HIS A 109 -0.48 -17.79 6.23
CA HIS A 109 0.69 -18.66 6.14
C HIS A 109 0.32 -20.03 5.57
N ARG A 110 0.34 -20.15 4.24
CA ARG A 110 0.59 -21.45 3.61
C ARG A 110 2.11 -21.63 3.51
N PRO A 111 2.69 -22.73 4.02
CA PRO A 111 4.12 -22.98 3.87
C PRO A 111 4.49 -22.97 2.39
N ARG A 112 5.55 -22.21 2.05
CA ARG A 112 6.16 -22.29 0.72
C ARG A 112 6.89 -23.63 0.65
N THR A 113 6.31 -24.60 -0.04
CA THR A 113 7.02 -25.84 -0.39
C THR A 113 8.21 -25.46 -1.29
N PRO A 114 9.43 -25.96 -1.02
CA PRO A 114 10.61 -25.68 -1.83
C PRO A 114 10.48 -26.19 -3.27
#